data_AF-A0A6J7J4A8-F1
#
_entry.id   AF-A0A6J7J4A8-F1
#
_cell.length_a   1.000
_cell.length_b   1.000
_cell.length_c   1.000
_cell.angle_alpha   90.00
_cell.angle_beta   90.00
_cell.angle_gamma   90.00
#
_symmetry.space_group_name_H-M   'P 1'
#
loop_
_entity.id
_entity.type
_entity.pdbx_description
1 polymer ?
#
loop_
_entity_poly.entity_id
_entity_poly.type
_entity_poly.pdbx_seq_one_letter_code
_entity_poly.pdbx_strand_id
1 'polypeptide(L)'
;MEASSLRFAAAARSLCEVARAAGLVVPSFRSPPRLEGVDRTMKRQVDAAGLETVTVSVRIKGRPWVSVLADMIDGVLVANALGGPTAGAARTVLWSAVEADVMRGSEPLESSRQGQRRSGRSTAGHTAHRGPQPAGQPQTRVA
;
A
#
# COMPACT_ATOMS: atom_id res chain seq x y z
N MET A 1 -2.41 18.54 -8.37
CA MET A 1 -1.79 17.91 -7.19
C MET A 1 -0.48 17.25 -7.62
N GLU A 2 0.61 17.51 -6.91
CA GLU A 2 1.95 17.01 -7.27
C GLU A 2 2.12 15.52 -6.93
N ALA A 3 3.06 14.86 -7.59
CA ALA A 3 3.47 13.51 -7.28
C ALA A 3 4.28 13.44 -5.97
N SER A 4 4.15 12.34 -5.23
CA SER A 4 4.99 12.04 -4.06
C SER A 4 5.51 10.61 -4.14
N SER A 5 6.61 10.31 -3.45
CA SER A 5 7.20 8.96 -3.41
C SER A 5 6.23 7.91 -2.87
N LEU A 6 5.37 8.27 -1.91
CA LEU A 6 4.36 7.38 -1.35
C LEU A 6 3.29 7.04 -2.39
N ARG A 7 2.77 8.04 -3.10
CA ARG A 7 1.79 7.84 -4.17
C ARG A 7 2.37 7.02 -5.32
N PHE A 8 3.63 7.30 -5.69
CA PHE A 8 4.35 6.52 -6.69
C PHE A 8 4.46 5.04 -6.31
N ALA A 9 4.85 4.75 -5.07
CA ALA A 9 4.96 3.38 -4.58
C ALA A 9 3.60 2.67 -4.51
N ALA A 10 2.53 3.36 -4.12
CA ALA A 10 1.18 2.82 -4.10
C ALA A 10 0.70 2.45 -5.51
N ALA A 11 0.77 3.39 -6.46
CA ALA A 11 0.42 3.16 -7.86
C ALA A 11 1.26 2.03 -8.49
N ALA A 12 2.56 1.96 -8.20
CA ALA A 12 3.42 0.90 -8.70
C ALA A 12 2.94 -0.49 -8.25
N ARG A 13 2.49 -0.64 -7.00
CA ARG A 13 1.94 -1.90 -6.49
C ARG A 13 0.66 -2.28 -7.23
N SER A 14 -0.29 -1.36 -7.33
CA SER A 14 -1.57 -1.63 -8.01
C SER A 14 -1.37 -2.01 -9.48
N LEU A 15 -0.47 -1.33 -10.18
CA LEU A 15 -0.13 -1.65 -11.57
C LEU A 15 0.54 -3.02 -11.69
N CYS A 16 1.47 -3.36 -10.77
CA CYS A 16 2.12 -4.66 -10.76
C CYS A 16 1.15 -5.81 -10.50
N GLU A 17 0.21 -5.63 -9.57
CA GLU A 17 -0.82 -6.63 -9.25
C GLU A 17 -1.71 -6.90 -10.46
N VAL A 18 -2.21 -5.83 -11.09
CA VAL A 18 -3.11 -5.95 -12.24
C VAL A 18 -2.38 -6.46 -13.49
N ALA A 19 -1.15 -6.01 -13.74
CA ALA A 19 -0.34 -6.55 -14.83
C ALA A 19 -0.08 -8.05 -14.65
N ARG A 20 0.24 -8.50 -13.43
CA ARG A 20 0.41 -9.92 -13.12
C ARG A 20 -0.88 -10.70 -13.33
N ALA A 21 -2.02 -10.20 -12.86
CA ALA A 21 -3.32 -10.84 -13.04
C ALA A 21 -3.71 -10.95 -14.53
N ALA A 22 -3.27 -10.00 -15.36
CA ALA A 22 -3.47 -10.01 -16.80
C ALA A 22 -2.42 -10.85 -17.58
N GLY A 23 -1.50 -11.54 -16.89
CA GLY A 23 -0.45 -12.34 -17.53
C GLY A 23 0.62 -11.52 -18.26
N LEU A 24 0.74 -10.23 -17.95
CA LEU A 24 1.72 -9.32 -18.55
C LEU A 24 3.07 -9.41 -17.82
N VAL A 25 4.15 -9.09 -18.56
CA VAL A 25 5.44 -8.77 -17.96
C VAL A 25 5.26 -7.60 -17.01
N VAL A 26 5.69 -7.80 -15.76
CA VAL A 26 5.59 -6.80 -14.69
C VAL A 26 6.90 -6.01 -14.61
N PRO A 27 6.92 -4.73 -15.01
CA PRO A 27 8.13 -3.93 -14.87
C PRO A 27 8.41 -3.56 -13.41
N SER A 28 9.69 -3.47 -13.06
CA SER A 28 10.13 -2.81 -11.84
C SER A 28 10.07 -1.29 -12.02
N PHE A 29 9.28 -0.61 -11.18
CA PHE A 29 9.21 0.86 -11.18
C PHE A 29 10.29 1.49 -10.29
N ARG A 30 10.93 2.55 -10.77
CA ARG A 30 11.97 3.33 -10.06
C ARG A 30 11.79 4.84 -10.30
N SER A 31 12.40 5.65 -9.44
CA SER A 31 12.51 7.10 -9.64
C SER A 31 13.76 7.66 -8.95
N PRO A 32 14.41 8.71 -9.49
CA PRO A 32 14.23 9.26 -10.84
C PRO A 32 14.93 8.41 -11.92
N PRO A 33 14.76 8.74 -13.22
CA PRO A 33 15.62 8.22 -14.27
C PRO A 33 17.08 8.62 -14.04
N ARG A 34 18.02 7.77 -14.48
CA ARG A 34 19.47 8.08 -14.41
C ARG A 34 19.94 9.02 -15.51
N LEU A 35 19.14 9.16 -16.57
CA LEU A 35 19.38 10.11 -17.65
C LEU A 35 18.76 11.46 -17.26
N GLU A 36 19.52 12.54 -17.39
CA GLU A 36 19.05 13.89 -17.09
C GLU A 36 18.08 14.40 -18.16
N GLY A 37 17.16 15.28 -17.77
CA GLY A 37 16.22 15.94 -18.68
C GLY A 37 15.09 15.08 -19.23
N VAL A 38 15.03 13.78 -18.91
CA VAL A 38 13.98 12.88 -19.39
C VAL A 38 12.92 12.56 -18.34
N ASP A 39 11.69 12.38 -18.79
CA ASP A 39 10.55 12.07 -17.93
C ASP A 39 10.44 10.59 -17.59
N ARG A 40 10.84 9.72 -18.53
CA ARG A 40 10.88 8.28 -18.30
C ARG A 40 12.02 7.62 -19.06
N THR A 41 12.52 6.53 -18.51
CA THR A 41 13.45 5.61 -19.20
C THR A 41 13.02 4.18 -18.98
N MET A 42 13.27 3.32 -19.97
CA MET A 42 13.07 1.88 -19.84
C MET A 42 14.39 1.16 -20.10
N LYS A 43 14.69 0.15 -19.27
CA LYS A 43 15.85 -0.73 -19.43
C LYS A 43 15.38 -2.18 -19.42
N ARG A 44 15.79 -2.94 -20.44
CA ARG A 44 15.63 -4.40 -20.47
C ARG A 44 16.96 -5.05 -20.11
N GLN A 45 16.91 -6.08 -19.30
CA GLN A 45 18.08 -6.86 -18.91
C GLN A 45 17.72 -8.33 -18.95
N VAL A 46 18.59 -9.14 -19.54
CA VAL A 46 18.50 -10.59 -19.50
C VAL A 46 19.66 -11.07 -18.65
N ASP A 47 19.39 -11.89 -17.65
CA ASP A 47 20.43 -12.48 -16.83
C ASP A 47 21.06 -13.71 -17.49
N ALA A 48 22.06 -14.31 -16.84
CA ALA A 48 22.76 -15.49 -17.36
C ALA A 48 21.84 -16.72 -17.50
N ALA A 49 20.68 -16.74 -16.83
CA ALA A 49 19.68 -17.80 -16.92
C ALA A 49 18.62 -17.53 -18.00
N GLY A 50 18.71 -16.40 -18.72
CA GLY A 50 17.75 -16.02 -19.75
C GLY A 50 16.49 -15.34 -19.22
N LEU A 51 16.43 -15.00 -17.92
CA LEU A 51 15.27 -14.32 -17.36
C LEU A 51 15.30 -12.84 -17.73
N GLU A 52 14.25 -12.39 -18.43
CA GLU A 52 14.09 -10.98 -18.77
C GLU A 52 13.51 -10.19 -17.61
N THR A 53 14.16 -9.07 -17.28
CA THR A 53 13.67 -8.06 -16.36
C THR A 53 13.56 -6.72 -17.07
N VAL A 54 12.44 -6.04 -16.83
CA VAL A 54 12.18 -4.70 -17.37
C VAL A 54 12.13 -3.71 -16.21
N THR A 55 12.92 -2.64 -16.28
CA THR A 55 12.88 -1.53 -15.32
C THR A 55 12.37 -0.28 -16.01
N VAL A 56 11.33 0.33 -15.44
CA VAL A 56 10.79 1.62 -15.87
C VAL A 56 11.13 2.64 -14.78
N SER A 57 11.91 3.66 -15.13
CA SER A 57 12.23 4.76 -14.22
C SER A 57 11.46 6.01 -14.65
N VAL A 58 10.79 6.70 -13.71
CA VAL A 58 9.94 7.86 -13.99
C VAL A 58 10.34 9.05 -13.12
N ARG A 59 10.35 10.24 -13.70
CA ARG A 59 10.58 11.50 -12.98
C ARG A 59 9.31 11.88 -12.23
N ILE A 60 9.41 12.09 -10.92
CA ILE A 60 8.26 12.47 -10.09
C ILE A 60 8.30 13.94 -9.61
N LYS A 61 9.49 14.48 -9.36
CA LYS A 61 9.65 15.85 -8.81
C LYS A 61 9.17 16.90 -9.81
N GLY A 62 8.34 17.84 -9.36
CA GLY A 62 7.84 18.94 -10.19
C GLY A 62 6.94 18.50 -11.34
N ARG A 63 6.39 17.28 -11.29
CA ARG A 63 5.49 16.76 -12.33
C ARG A 63 4.06 16.58 -11.80
N PRO A 64 3.04 16.89 -12.63
CA PRO A 64 1.66 16.57 -12.31
C PRO A 64 1.51 15.07 -12.05
N TRP A 65 0.76 14.71 -11.00
CA TRP A 65 0.57 13.31 -10.64
C TRP A 65 0.00 12.46 -11.79
N VAL A 66 -0.95 13.02 -12.56
CA VAL A 66 -1.55 12.33 -13.71
C VAL A 66 -0.53 12.03 -14.81
N SER A 67 0.45 12.90 -15.03
CA SER A 67 1.53 12.67 -15.99
C SER A 67 2.45 11.54 -15.54
N VAL A 68 2.72 11.44 -14.23
CA VAL A 68 3.49 10.33 -13.66
C VAL A 68 2.74 9.01 -13.84
N LEU A 69 1.44 8.97 -13.56
CA LEU A 69 0.61 7.78 -13.79
C LEU A 69 0.60 7.38 -15.27
N ALA A 70 0.43 8.35 -16.18
CA ALA A 70 0.47 8.10 -17.62
C ALA A 70 1.80 7.46 -18.05
N ASP A 71 2.93 7.97 -17.56
CA ASP A 71 4.26 7.41 -17.87
C ASP A 71 4.46 6.00 -17.29
N MET A 72 3.90 5.72 -16.10
CA MET A 72 3.94 4.38 -15.51
C MET A 72 3.11 3.38 -16.33
N ILE A 73 1.89 3.77 -16.74
CA ILE A 73 0.99 2.95 -17.56
C ILE A 73 1.59 2.71 -18.95
N ASP A 74 2.11 3.75 -19.59
CA ASP A 74 2.79 3.62 -20.89
C ASP A 74 4.05 2.76 -20.77
N GLY A 75 4.74 2.79 -19.63
CA GLY A 75 5.81 1.86 -19.29
C GLY A 75 5.37 0.39 -19.33
N VAL A 76 4.18 0.06 -18.82
CA VAL A 76 3.63 -1.32 -18.87
C VAL A 76 3.30 -1.71 -20.32
N LEU A 77 2.66 -0.81 -21.06
CA LEU A 77 2.29 -1.01 -22.47
C LEU A 77 3.53 -1.30 -23.33
N VAL A 78 4.56 -0.47 -23.21
CA VAL A 78 5.82 -0.61 -23.96
C VAL A 78 6.61 -1.84 -23.50
N ALA A 79 6.62 -2.16 -22.20
CA ALA A 79 7.26 -3.37 -21.68
C ALA A 79 6.69 -4.64 -22.33
N ASN A 80 5.40 -4.63 -22.66
CA ASN A 80 4.65 -5.76 -23.22
C ASN A 80 4.37 -5.65 -24.73
N ALA A 81 4.97 -4.67 -25.42
CA ALA A 81 4.75 -4.42 -26.84
C ALA A 81 3.26 -4.33 -27.25
N LEU A 82 2.42 -3.78 -26.37
CA LEU A 82 0.99 -3.66 -26.63
C LEU A 82 0.71 -2.51 -27.61
N GLY A 83 -0.10 -2.78 -28.63
CA GLY A 83 -0.52 -1.80 -29.63
C GLY A 83 -2.02 -1.86 -29.93
N GLY A 84 -2.52 -0.88 -30.67
CA GLY A 84 -3.89 -0.85 -31.19
C GLY A 84 -4.98 -1.04 -30.13
N PRO A 85 -6.05 -1.78 -30.42
CA PRO A 85 -7.15 -2.03 -29.49
C PRO A 85 -6.71 -2.67 -28.16
N THR A 86 -5.74 -3.59 -28.18
CA THR A 86 -5.21 -4.25 -26.98
C THR A 86 -4.55 -3.25 -26.04
N ALA A 87 -3.78 -2.29 -26.58
CA ALA A 87 -3.22 -1.20 -25.79
C ALA A 87 -4.32 -0.30 -25.19
N GLY A 88 -5.41 -0.07 -25.93
CA GLY A 88 -6.59 0.66 -25.43
C GLY A 88 -7.21 -0.05 -24.23
N ALA A 89 -7.52 -1.34 -24.37
CA ALA A 89 -8.11 -2.15 -23.31
C ALA A 89 -7.21 -2.24 -22.06
N ALA A 90 -5.91 -2.50 -22.26
CA ALA A 90 -4.94 -2.53 -21.15
C ALA A 90 -4.85 -1.17 -20.44
N ARG A 91 -4.84 -0.07 -21.20
CA ARG A 91 -4.83 1.28 -20.63
C ARG A 91 -6.05 1.52 -19.74
N THR A 92 -7.25 1.15 -20.20
CA THR A 92 -8.48 1.27 -19.38
C THR A 92 -8.34 0.51 -18.06
N VAL A 93 -7.93 -0.76 -18.11
CA VAL A 93 -7.79 -1.60 -16.92
C VAL A 93 -6.75 -1.04 -15.94
N LEU A 94 -5.60 -0.60 -16.45
CA LEU A 94 -4.52 -0.05 -15.62
C LEU A 94 -4.90 1.30 -14.98
N TRP A 95 -5.66 2.16 -15.68
CA TRP A 95 -6.19 3.39 -15.09
C TRP A 95 -7.20 3.10 -13.98
N SER A 96 -8.15 2.19 -14.20
CA SER A 96 -9.12 1.81 -13.16
C SER A 96 -8.43 1.26 -11.90
N ALA A 97 -7.31 0.55 -12.07
CA ALA A 97 -6.53 0.02 -10.94
C ALA A 97 -5.96 1.12 -10.03
N VAL A 98 -5.39 2.16 -10.63
CA VAL A 98 -4.80 3.28 -9.87
C VAL A 98 -5.86 4.23 -9.33
N GLU A 99 -7.00 4.38 -10.01
CA GLU A 99 -8.16 5.11 -9.48
C GLU A 99 -8.75 4.43 -8.24
N ALA A 100 -8.93 3.10 -8.28
CA ALA A 100 -9.41 2.33 -7.15
C ALA A 100 -8.47 2.42 -5.94
N ASP A 101 -7.15 2.47 -6.17
CA ASP A 101 -6.16 2.67 -5.12
C ASP A 101 -6.25 4.03 -4.45
N VAL A 102 -6.41 5.09 -5.26
CA VAL A 102 -6.66 6.45 -4.74
C VAL A 102 -7.91 6.46 -3.87
N MET A 103 -9.00 5.83 -4.32
CA MET A 103 -10.25 5.76 -3.56
C MET A 103 -10.09 5.02 -2.22
N ARG A 104 -9.39 3.88 -2.21
CA ARG A 104 -9.08 3.14 -0.96
C ARG A 104 -8.21 3.93 0.01
N GLY A 105 -7.27 4.74 -0.50
CA GLY A 105 -6.42 5.61 0.30
C GLY A 105 -7.11 6.88 0.82
N SER A 106 -8.27 7.23 0.24
CA SER A 106 -9.09 8.39 0.64
C SER A 106 -10.26 8.05 1.56
N GLU A 107 -10.45 6.78 1.96
CA GLU A 107 -11.33 6.42 3.08
C GLU A 107 -10.88 7.18 4.34
N PRO A 108 -11.66 8.16 4.84
CA PRO A 108 -11.27 8.89 6.03
C PRO A 108 -11.21 7.91 7.21
N LEU A 109 -10.10 7.95 7.96
CA LEU A 109 -9.94 7.29 9.26
C LEU A 109 -10.86 7.90 10.34
N GLU A 110 -12.12 8.17 10.03
CA GLU A 110 -13.16 8.63 10.95
C GLU A 110 -14.03 7.45 11.42
N SER A 111 -13.44 6.48 12.12
CA SER A 111 -14.28 5.52 12.87
C SER A 111 -13.64 4.88 14.11
N SER A 112 -12.67 5.52 14.78
CA SER A 112 -12.12 4.91 16.02
C SER A 112 -11.68 5.86 17.15
N ARG A 113 -12.11 7.14 17.14
CA ARG A 113 -11.88 8.05 18.29
C ARG A 113 -13.10 8.31 19.19
N GLN A 114 -14.21 7.59 18.98
CA GLN A 114 -15.43 7.74 19.77
C GLN A 114 -15.65 6.48 20.63
N GLY A 115 -14.87 6.30 21.70
CA GLY A 115 -15.07 5.11 22.54
C GLY A 115 -14.20 4.93 23.78
N GLN A 116 -13.41 5.91 24.22
CA GLN A 116 -12.69 5.73 25.50
C GLN A 116 -12.44 7.07 26.19
N ARG A 117 -13.51 7.80 26.52
CA ARG A 117 -13.46 8.91 27.49
C ARG A 117 -14.86 9.39 27.85
N ARG A 118 -15.43 8.75 28.88
CA ARG A 118 -16.23 9.34 29.97
C ARG A 118 -17.01 8.23 30.68
N SER A 119 -16.45 7.72 31.77
CA SER A 119 -17.24 7.52 32.97
C SER A 119 -16.30 7.64 34.17
N GLY A 120 -16.19 8.87 34.65
CA GLY A 120 -15.62 9.12 35.96
C GLY A 120 -16.69 8.82 37.00
N ARG A 121 -16.26 8.10 38.05
CA ARG A 121 -16.50 8.43 39.47
C ARG A 121 -17.95 8.77 39.90
N SER A 122 -18.53 7.88 40.72
CA SER A 122 -19.40 8.25 41.85
C SER A 122 -19.36 7.12 42.91
N THR A 123 -18.64 7.30 44.03
CA THR A 123 -19.12 7.68 45.38
C THR A 123 -19.97 6.66 46.14
N ALA A 124 -19.37 6.12 47.20
CA ALA A 124 -19.90 5.86 48.55
C ALA A 124 -21.19 5.01 48.78
N GLY A 125 -20.97 3.85 49.43
CA GLY A 125 -21.58 3.52 50.73
C GLY A 125 -22.93 2.78 50.76
N HIS A 126 -22.94 1.50 51.18
CA HIS A 126 -23.55 1.09 52.47
C HIS A 126 -23.55 -0.45 52.71
N THR A 127 -23.15 -0.81 53.95
CA THR A 127 -23.58 -1.92 54.83
C THR A 127 -23.49 -3.40 54.43
N ALA A 128 -22.47 -4.05 55.01
CA ALA A 128 -22.51 -5.20 55.93
C ALA A 128 -23.57 -6.31 55.76
N HIS A 129 -23.11 -7.56 55.62
CA HIS A 129 -23.64 -8.68 56.38
C HIS A 129 -22.56 -9.72 56.71
N ARG A 130 -22.69 -10.25 57.92
CA ARG A 130 -21.79 -11.06 58.74
C ARG A 130 -21.91 -12.56 58.41
N GLY A 131 -20.79 -13.29 58.50
CA GLY A 131 -20.76 -14.76 58.60
C GLY A 131 -19.41 -15.23 59.19
N PRO A 132 -19.36 -16.14 60.18
CA PRO A 132 -18.15 -16.37 60.99
C PRO A 132 -17.23 -17.52 60.54
N GLN A 133 -15.99 -17.43 61.05
CA GLN A 133 -14.84 -18.36 61.07
C GLN A 133 -15.17 -19.75 61.65
N PRO A 134 -14.38 -20.81 61.33
CA PRO A 134 -13.15 -21.12 62.10
C PRO A 134 -11.99 -21.74 61.25
N ALA A 135 -10.73 -21.36 61.50
CA ALA A 135 -9.69 -22.01 62.34
C ALA A 135 -9.07 -23.31 61.78
N GLY A 136 -7.76 -23.26 61.45
CA GLY A 136 -6.93 -24.42 61.12
C GLY A 136 -5.52 -24.04 60.61
N GLN A 137 -4.55 -23.91 61.53
CA GLN A 137 -3.10 -23.95 61.25
C GLN A 137 -2.60 -25.41 61.36
N PRO A 138 -1.29 -25.76 61.18
CA PRO A 138 -0.16 -25.03 60.60
C PRO A 138 0.58 -25.81 59.47
N GLN A 139 1.56 -25.13 58.89
CA GLN A 139 2.53 -25.63 57.92
C GLN A 139 3.58 -26.55 58.57
N THR A 140 3.97 -27.62 57.89
CA THR A 140 5.19 -28.38 58.18
C THR A 140 6.13 -28.24 56.99
N ARG A 141 7.26 -27.57 57.23
CA ARG A 141 8.44 -27.54 56.35
C ARG A 141 9.35 -28.67 56.81
N VAL A 142 9.78 -29.53 55.90
CA VAL A 142 10.89 -30.48 56.12
C VAL A 142 11.97 -30.18 55.10
N ALA A 143 13.20 -30.29 55.60
CA ALA A 143 14.47 -29.96 54.97
C ALA A 143 14.85 -30.89 53.81
#